data_AF-A0AAQ1GKQ7-F1
#
_entry.id   AF-A0AAQ1GKQ7-F1
#
_cell.length_a   1.000
_cell.length_b   1.000
_cell.length_c   1.000
_cell.angle_alpha   90.00
_cell.angle_beta   90.00
_cell.angle_gamma   90.00
#
_symmetry.space_group_name_H-M   'P 1'
#
loop_
_entity.id
_entity.type
_entity.pdbx_description
1 polymer ?
#
loop_
_entity_poly.entity_id
_entity_poly.type
_entity_poly.pdbx_seq_one_letter_code
_entity_poly.pdbx_strand_id
1 'polypeptide(L)'
;MSDLFSLKGLITITVSSLISIKTLRLNVKVSRDINVQGSGNIVIVNNALAPIQKSFKLLWQMLVLLIAFTYPILGPLYNSVLQTFALIGVPIAFISLIVTMRAYGAYRIWDVFYVLGAAIACWLAYSANLYLVNTAANASQIYPMAKSLLGYGLPIAGQWSTWLGVVLPLAYRILTVVGFAALFLSLLYLVFAYLTERNFDGAARFSLHYLIMSTVGFLAACDGLTALMVRDFAYLGRLIGTAWPF
;
A
#
# COMPACT_ATOMS: atom_id res chain seq x y z
N MET A 1 25.96 -8.70 -2.89
CA MET A 1 25.39 -8.41 -1.54
C MET A 1 25.78 -7.02 -0.99
N SER A 2 26.41 -6.13 -1.76
CA SER A 2 26.81 -4.79 -1.28
C SER A 2 26.06 -3.61 -1.93
N ASP A 3 25.24 -3.85 -2.96
CA ASP A 3 24.51 -2.77 -3.67
C ASP A 3 23.03 -2.63 -3.30
N LEU A 4 22.48 -3.55 -2.50
CA LEU A 4 21.07 -3.49 -2.03
C LEU A 4 20.85 -2.44 -0.94
N PHE A 5 21.93 -1.91 -0.35
CA PHE A 5 21.96 -0.71 0.49
C PHE A 5 22.46 0.51 -0.29
N SER A 6 22.32 0.55 -1.62
CA SER A 6 22.70 1.74 -2.37
C SER A 6 21.94 2.94 -1.80
N LEU A 7 22.74 3.79 -1.17
CA LEU A 7 22.44 5.05 -0.52
C LEU A 7 21.34 5.82 -1.26
N LYS A 8 21.24 5.68 -2.59
CA LYS A 8 20.25 6.32 -3.47
C LYS A 8 18.79 5.93 -3.18
N GLY A 9 18.49 4.68 -2.85
CA GLY A 9 17.12 4.23 -2.55
C GLY A 9 16.62 4.77 -1.21
N LEU A 10 17.47 4.67 -0.19
CA LEU A 10 17.25 5.31 1.10
C LEU A 10 17.18 6.83 0.93
N ILE A 11 18.15 7.45 0.24
CA ILE A 11 18.17 8.87 -0.06
C ILE A 11 16.89 9.31 -0.77
N THR A 12 16.29 8.55 -1.69
CA THR A 12 15.07 9.04 -2.39
C THR A 12 13.84 9.05 -1.47
N ILE A 13 13.72 8.06 -0.58
CA ILE A 13 12.67 8.01 0.44
C ILE A 13 12.92 9.07 1.53
N THR A 14 14.17 9.20 2.00
CA THR A 14 14.58 10.18 2.99
C THR A 14 14.49 11.59 2.42
N VAL A 15 14.84 11.83 1.16
CA VAL A 15 14.75 13.12 0.45
C VAL A 15 13.29 13.46 0.14
N SER A 16 12.43 12.50 -0.21
CA SER A 16 10.99 12.80 -0.35
C SER A 16 10.33 13.12 0.99
N SER A 17 10.76 12.44 2.08
CA SER A 17 10.31 12.76 3.44
C SER A 17 10.89 14.09 3.94
N LEU A 18 12.16 14.39 3.65
CA LEU A 18 12.85 15.63 4.02
C LEU A 18 12.33 16.80 3.20
N ILE A 19 12.05 16.63 1.91
CA ILE A 19 11.40 17.64 1.08
C ILE A 19 10.00 17.90 1.63
N SER A 20 9.22 16.87 2.00
CA SER A 20 7.91 17.05 2.67
C SER A 20 8.03 17.80 4.00
N ILE A 21 9.02 17.48 4.84
CA ILE A 21 9.27 18.15 6.13
C ILE A 21 9.78 19.58 5.92
N LYS A 22 10.60 19.83 4.89
CA LYS A 22 11.19 21.14 4.59
C LYS A 22 10.19 22.06 3.89
N THR A 23 9.30 21.55 3.03
CA THR A 23 8.15 22.31 2.52
C THR A 23 7.09 22.57 3.59
N LEU A 24 6.89 21.64 4.54
CA LEU A 24 6.12 21.88 5.77
C LEU A 24 6.70 23.03 6.61
N ARG A 25 8.03 23.21 6.65
CA ARG A 25 8.66 24.32 7.37
C ARG A 25 8.69 25.65 6.59
N LEU A 26 8.73 25.60 5.25
CA LEU A 26 8.89 26.81 4.43
C LEU A 26 7.58 27.54 4.10
N ASN A 27 6.41 26.89 4.20
CA ASN A 27 5.12 27.53 3.92
C ASN A 27 4.31 27.95 5.16
N VAL A 28 4.84 27.81 6.38
CA VAL A 28 4.17 28.28 7.62
C VAL A 28 4.57 29.75 7.91
N LYS A 29 4.33 30.59 6.91
CA LYS A 29 4.18 32.06 7.04
C LYS A 29 2.98 32.46 6.20
N VAL A 30 1.79 31.99 6.57
CA VAL A 30 0.54 32.48 5.97
C VAL A 30 -0.33 33.05 7.08
N SER A 31 -0.71 34.31 6.84
CA SER A 31 -1.41 35.23 7.70
C SER A 31 -2.63 34.62 8.40
N ARG A 32 -2.71 34.85 9.71
CA ARG A 32 -3.93 34.66 10.50
C ARG A 32 -4.98 35.65 10.00
N ASP A 33 -5.96 35.19 9.22
CA ASP A 33 -7.32 35.75 9.17
C ASP A 33 -8.20 34.92 8.23
N ILE A 34 -8.71 33.78 8.72
CA ILE A 34 -9.81 33.07 8.07
C ILE A 34 -10.80 32.67 9.16
N ASN A 35 -11.82 33.50 9.36
CA ASN A 35 -12.88 33.29 10.35
C ASN A 35 -13.94 32.33 9.77
N VAL A 36 -13.79 31.03 10.04
CA VAL A 36 -14.81 30.01 9.71
C VAL A 36 -15.28 29.37 11.01
N GLN A 37 -16.51 29.71 11.42
CA GLN A 37 -17.17 29.11 12.58
C GLN A 37 -17.32 27.59 12.40
N GLY A 38 -16.90 26.83 13.42
CA GLY A 38 -17.24 25.41 13.60
C GLY A 38 -16.30 24.36 13.02
N SER A 39 -15.35 24.69 12.14
CA SER A 39 -14.34 23.75 11.60
C SER A 39 -13.08 24.45 11.08
N GLY A 40 -12.85 25.70 11.49
CA GLY A 40 -11.80 26.57 10.95
C GLY A 40 -10.41 25.95 10.96
N ASN A 41 -10.03 25.22 12.02
CA ASN A 41 -8.69 24.61 12.10
C ASN A 41 -8.43 23.58 10.98
N ILE A 42 -9.39 22.71 10.69
CA ILE A 42 -9.24 21.63 9.69
C ILE A 42 -9.14 22.22 8.28
N VAL A 43 -9.95 23.24 7.99
CA VAL A 43 -9.96 23.91 6.68
C VAL A 43 -8.66 24.68 6.46
N ILE A 44 -8.16 25.38 7.49
CA ILE A 44 -6.90 26.13 7.43
C ILE A 44 -5.71 25.19 7.18
N VAL A 45 -5.64 24.06 7.89
CA VAL A 45 -4.55 23.10 7.74
C VAL A 45 -4.63 22.35 6.41
N ASN A 46 -5.82 21.93 5.96
CA ASN A 46 -5.97 21.27 4.67
C ASN A 46 -5.68 22.21 3.50
N ASN A 47 -6.01 23.51 3.59
CA ASN A 47 -5.60 24.49 2.59
C ASN A 47 -4.07 24.66 2.53
N ALA A 48 -3.39 24.63 3.67
CA ALA A 48 -1.92 24.65 3.71
C ALA A 48 -1.29 23.38 3.10
N LEU A 49 -1.98 22.24 3.19
CA LEU A 49 -1.50 20.94 2.67
C LEU A 49 -2.01 20.59 1.27
N ALA A 50 -2.97 21.34 0.71
CA ALA A 50 -3.60 21.09 -0.60
C ALA A 50 -2.62 20.85 -1.77
N PRO A 51 -1.55 21.66 -1.97
CA PRO A 51 -0.60 21.40 -3.06
C PRO A 51 0.18 20.09 -2.88
N ILE A 52 0.43 19.69 -1.63
CA ILE A 52 1.08 18.41 -1.30
C ILE A 52 0.11 17.27 -1.58
N GLN A 53 -1.15 17.38 -1.14
CA GLN A 53 -2.20 16.37 -1.34
C GLN A 53 -2.45 16.07 -2.83
N LYS A 54 -2.52 17.10 -3.68
CA LYS A 54 -2.74 16.94 -5.12
C LYS A 54 -1.61 16.17 -5.79
N SER A 55 -0.36 16.52 -5.46
CA SER A 55 0.83 15.84 -5.98
C SER A 55 0.87 14.38 -5.50
N PHE A 56 0.53 14.14 -4.22
CA PHE A 56 0.56 12.82 -3.61
C PHE A 56 -0.48 11.86 -4.21
N LYS A 57 -1.71 12.33 -4.49
CA LYS A 57 -2.77 11.50 -5.07
C LYS A 57 -2.41 10.99 -6.47
N LEU A 58 -1.81 11.84 -7.31
CA LEU A 58 -1.39 11.49 -8.66
C LEU A 58 -0.21 10.50 -8.65
N LEU A 59 0.80 10.76 -7.81
CA LEU A 59 1.97 9.89 -7.63
C LEU A 59 1.57 8.46 -7.25
N TRP A 60 0.58 8.29 -6.38
CA TRP A 60 0.14 6.96 -5.96
C TRP A 60 -0.64 6.18 -7.02
N GLN A 61 -1.51 6.86 -7.79
CA GLN A 61 -2.20 6.20 -8.91
C GLN A 61 -1.22 5.73 -9.97
N MET A 62 -0.21 6.55 -10.28
CA MET A 62 0.87 6.18 -11.20
C MET A 62 1.71 5.03 -10.65
N LEU A 63 1.96 5.00 -9.34
CA LEU A 63 2.73 3.92 -8.72
C LEU A 63 2.01 2.57 -8.79
N VAL A 64 0.70 2.53 -8.61
CA VAL A 64 -0.09 1.29 -8.74
C VAL A 64 0.02 0.72 -10.14
N LEU A 65 -0.15 1.58 -11.16
CA LEU A 65 0.01 1.17 -12.55
C LEU A 65 1.43 0.71 -12.81
N LEU A 66 2.43 1.45 -12.34
CA LEU A 66 3.82 1.07 -12.47
C LEU A 66 4.06 -0.32 -11.87
N ILE A 67 3.67 -0.56 -10.62
CA ILE A 67 3.79 -1.86 -9.95
C ILE A 67 3.09 -2.94 -10.76
N ALA A 68 1.86 -2.72 -11.23
CA ALA A 68 1.13 -3.73 -12.00
C ALA A 68 1.89 -4.17 -13.27
N PHE A 69 2.57 -3.24 -13.95
CA PHE A 69 3.37 -3.54 -15.14
C PHE A 69 4.78 -4.06 -14.81
N THR A 70 5.44 -3.56 -13.77
CA THR A 70 6.85 -3.92 -13.52
C THR A 70 7.01 -5.10 -12.58
N TYR A 71 6.01 -5.43 -11.75
CA TYR A 71 6.06 -6.53 -10.79
C TYR A 71 6.33 -7.91 -11.43
N PRO A 72 5.76 -8.27 -12.60
CA PRO A 72 6.13 -9.51 -13.29
C PRO A 72 7.63 -9.66 -13.58
N ILE A 73 8.37 -8.55 -13.69
CA ILE A 73 9.81 -8.54 -14.00
C ILE A 73 10.64 -8.32 -12.73
N LEU A 74 10.19 -7.41 -11.86
CA LEU A 74 10.92 -6.91 -10.70
C LEU A 74 10.33 -7.39 -9.37
N GLY A 75 9.50 -8.43 -9.36
CA GLY A 75 8.77 -8.94 -8.19
C GLY A 75 9.63 -9.10 -6.93
N PRO A 76 10.83 -9.73 -7.00
CA PRO A 76 11.71 -9.88 -5.83
C PRO A 76 12.17 -8.54 -5.23
N LEU A 77 12.37 -7.51 -6.06
CA LEU A 77 12.73 -6.17 -5.59
C LEU A 77 11.54 -5.52 -4.87
N TYR A 78 10.34 -5.62 -5.44
CA TYR A 78 9.13 -5.11 -4.80
C TYR A 78 8.83 -5.79 -3.46
N ASN A 79 9.04 -7.10 -3.38
CA ASN A 79 8.91 -7.85 -2.13
C ASN A 79 9.90 -7.35 -1.07
N SER A 80 11.17 -7.17 -1.45
CA SER A 80 12.20 -6.60 -0.56
C SER A 80 11.84 -5.20 -0.07
N VAL A 81 11.29 -4.37 -0.95
CA VAL A 81 10.84 -3.01 -0.60
C VAL A 81 9.66 -3.07 0.37
N LEU A 82 8.66 -3.90 0.12
CA LEU A 82 7.52 -4.07 1.03
C LEU A 82 7.98 -4.58 2.41
N GLN A 83 8.89 -5.56 2.45
CA GLN A 83 9.45 -6.06 3.70
C GLN A 83 10.19 -4.96 4.48
N THR A 84 11.02 -4.17 3.78
CA THR A 84 11.73 -3.04 4.41
C THR A 84 10.72 -2.04 4.97
N PHE A 85 9.68 -1.71 4.20
CA PHE A 85 8.61 -0.80 4.61
C PHE A 85 7.78 -1.35 5.78
N ALA A 86 7.56 -2.67 5.84
CA ALA A 86 6.89 -3.30 6.97
C ALA A 86 7.64 -3.09 8.28
N LEU A 87 8.99 -3.13 8.25
CA LEU A 87 9.83 -2.91 9.43
C LEU A 87 9.89 -1.44 9.87
N ILE A 88 10.00 -0.50 8.93
CA ILE A 88 10.19 0.93 9.25
C ILE A 88 8.89 1.74 9.26
N GLY A 89 7.78 1.19 8.74
CA GLY A 89 6.52 1.90 8.55
C GLY A 89 5.89 2.38 9.87
N VAL A 90 5.89 1.54 10.90
CA VAL A 90 5.38 1.91 12.23
C VAL A 90 6.21 3.01 12.89
N PRO A 91 7.56 2.91 12.95
CA PRO A 91 8.38 4.04 13.39
C PRO A 91 8.12 5.34 12.65
N ILE A 92 7.98 5.29 11.31
CA ILE A 92 7.70 6.49 10.49
C ILE A 92 6.34 7.09 10.84
N ALA A 93 5.30 6.27 10.95
CA ALA A 93 3.95 6.73 11.32
C ALA A 93 3.94 7.35 12.72
N PHE A 94 4.65 6.76 13.68
CA PHE A 94 4.74 7.26 15.05
C PHE A 94 5.51 8.58 15.14
N ILE A 95 6.65 8.70 14.45
CA ILE A 95 7.39 9.97 14.37
C ILE A 95 6.53 11.05 13.71
N SER A 96 5.79 10.69 12.67
CA SER A 96 4.88 11.62 11.97
C SER A 96 3.79 12.15 12.90
N LEU A 97 3.20 11.29 13.75
CA LEU A 97 2.25 11.68 14.80
C LEU A 97 2.87 12.68 15.78
N ILE A 98 4.07 12.39 16.30
CA ILE A 98 4.75 13.29 17.25
C ILE A 98 4.99 14.66 16.62
N VAL A 99 5.47 14.69 15.37
CA VAL A 99 5.74 15.93 14.64
C VAL A 99 4.45 16.71 14.40
N THR A 100 3.36 16.05 14.00
CA THR A 100 2.08 16.72 13.77
C THR A 100 1.44 17.23 15.06
N MET A 101 1.49 16.48 16.15
CA MET A 101 1.02 16.95 17.46
C MET A 101 1.83 18.15 17.96
N ARG A 102 3.15 18.18 17.73
CA ARG A 102 4.00 19.33 18.10
C ARG A 102 3.73 20.56 17.24
N ALA A 103 3.49 20.38 15.94
CA ALA A 103 3.29 21.49 15.01
C ALA A 103 1.89 22.10 15.08
N TYR A 104 0.87 21.26 15.27
CA TYR A 104 -0.53 21.68 15.15
C TYR A 104 -1.28 21.63 16.49
N GLY A 105 -0.84 20.84 17.47
CA GLY A 105 -1.44 20.78 18.82
C GLY A 105 -2.04 19.42 19.18
N ALA A 106 -2.41 19.26 20.46
CA ALA A 106 -2.88 17.99 21.03
C ALA A 106 -4.26 17.52 20.53
N TYR A 107 -5.05 18.40 19.87
CA TYR A 107 -6.34 18.03 19.29
C TYR A 107 -6.22 17.00 18.15
N ARG A 108 -5.01 16.77 17.63
CA ARG A 108 -4.70 15.72 16.63
C ARG A 108 -4.42 14.35 17.22
N ILE A 109 -4.69 14.13 18.51
CA ILE A 109 -4.47 12.82 19.16
C ILE A 109 -5.18 11.66 18.46
N TRP A 110 -6.29 11.94 17.76
CA TRP A 110 -7.03 10.97 16.97
C TRP A 110 -6.21 10.37 15.80
N ASP A 111 -5.13 11.02 15.38
CA ASP A 111 -4.23 10.47 14.37
C ASP A 111 -3.51 9.18 14.85
N VAL A 112 -3.62 8.82 16.14
CA VAL A 112 -3.26 7.48 16.67
C VAL A 112 -3.91 6.35 15.87
N PHE A 113 -5.13 6.53 15.34
CA PHE A 113 -5.77 5.51 14.50
C PHE A 113 -4.96 5.20 13.24
N TYR A 114 -4.17 6.15 12.72
CA TYR A 114 -3.29 5.90 11.58
C TYR A 114 -2.07 5.06 11.98
N VAL A 115 -1.51 5.29 13.19
CA VAL A 115 -0.43 4.46 13.73
C VAL A 115 -0.89 3.02 13.94
N LEU A 116 -2.07 2.83 14.56
CA LEU A 116 -2.66 1.51 14.76
C LEU A 116 -2.94 0.81 13.43
N GLY A 117 -3.52 1.54 12.47
CA GLY A 117 -3.75 1.02 11.13
C GLY A 117 -2.45 0.61 10.42
N ALA A 118 -1.43 1.47 10.47
CA ALA A 118 -0.11 1.19 9.91
C ALA A 118 0.54 -0.01 10.58
N ALA A 119 0.40 -0.20 11.90
CA ALA A 119 0.94 -1.34 12.62
C ALA A 119 0.34 -2.67 12.15
N ILE A 120 -0.98 -2.74 12.00
CA ILE A 120 -1.66 -3.93 11.49
C ILE A 120 -1.28 -4.18 10.01
N ALA A 121 -1.25 -3.14 9.18
CA ALA A 121 -0.86 -3.28 7.78
C ALA A 121 0.62 -3.71 7.62
N CYS A 122 1.53 -3.17 8.45
CA CYS A 122 2.93 -3.59 8.54
C CYS A 122 3.04 -5.06 8.96
N TRP A 123 2.24 -5.48 9.94
CA TRP A 123 2.18 -6.88 10.36
C TRP A 123 1.73 -7.80 9.23
N LEU A 124 0.63 -7.47 8.54
CA LEU A 124 0.16 -8.23 7.37
C LEU A 124 1.22 -8.29 6.26
N ALA A 125 1.89 -7.17 5.98
CA ALA A 125 2.97 -7.10 5.00
C ALA A 125 4.19 -7.96 5.41
N TYR A 126 4.51 -8.01 6.69
CA TYR A 126 5.56 -8.86 7.23
C TYR A 126 5.21 -10.35 7.08
N SER A 127 3.98 -10.74 7.46
CA SER A 127 3.48 -12.11 7.30
C SER A 127 3.39 -12.53 5.83
N ALA A 128 3.07 -11.60 4.92
CA ALA A 128 2.97 -11.88 3.49
C ALA A 128 4.31 -12.36 2.91
N ASN A 129 5.43 -11.92 3.47
CA ASN A 129 6.77 -12.18 2.93
C ASN A 129 7.08 -13.67 2.74
N LEU A 130 6.53 -14.54 3.58
CA LEU A 130 6.67 -16.00 3.48
C LEU A 130 6.08 -16.57 2.18
N TYR A 131 5.10 -15.88 1.59
CA TYR A 131 4.35 -16.32 0.43
C TYR A 131 4.70 -15.52 -0.84
N LEU A 132 5.20 -14.29 -0.69
CA LEU A 132 5.47 -13.38 -1.80
C LEU A 132 6.55 -13.87 -2.78
N VAL A 133 7.43 -14.78 -2.36
CA VAL A 133 8.39 -15.46 -3.27
C VAL A 133 7.64 -16.24 -4.35
N ASN A 134 6.60 -16.98 -3.95
CA ASN A 134 5.76 -17.74 -4.88
C ASN A 134 4.93 -16.78 -5.75
N THR A 135 4.42 -15.69 -5.17
CA THR A 135 3.68 -14.66 -5.90
C THR A 135 4.54 -14.04 -7.01
N ALA A 136 5.80 -13.71 -6.73
CA ALA A 136 6.72 -13.17 -7.73
C ALA A 136 7.07 -14.18 -8.83
N ALA A 137 7.32 -15.45 -8.46
CA ALA A 137 7.52 -16.53 -9.43
C ALA A 137 6.28 -16.72 -10.32
N ASN A 138 5.09 -16.67 -9.74
CA ASN A 138 3.83 -16.79 -10.48
C ASN A 138 3.57 -15.58 -11.39
N ALA A 139 3.84 -14.37 -10.91
CA ALA A 139 3.69 -13.15 -11.71
C ALA A 139 4.62 -13.12 -12.93
N SER A 140 5.82 -13.72 -12.85
CA SER A 140 6.77 -13.75 -13.97
C SER A 140 6.23 -14.42 -15.23
N GLN A 141 5.24 -15.30 -15.10
CA GLN A 141 4.60 -15.99 -16.23
C GLN A 141 3.52 -15.17 -16.94
N ILE A 142 3.12 -14.00 -16.39
CA ILE A 142 2.08 -13.16 -16.99
C ILE A 142 2.47 -12.73 -18.40
N TYR A 143 3.69 -12.21 -18.60
CA TYR A 143 4.14 -11.76 -19.91
C TYR A 143 4.34 -12.88 -20.94
N PRO A 144 4.98 -14.01 -20.59
CA PRO A 144 5.02 -15.19 -21.47
C PRO A 144 3.62 -15.68 -21.87
N MET A 145 2.68 -15.78 -20.93
CA MET A 145 1.30 -16.23 -21.22
C MET A 145 0.54 -15.22 -22.07
N ALA A 146 0.66 -13.92 -21.80
CA ALA A 146 0.05 -12.89 -22.63
C ALA A 146 0.61 -12.89 -24.06
N LYS A 147 1.93 -13.05 -24.22
CA LYS A 147 2.57 -13.16 -25.54
C LYS A 147 2.10 -14.42 -26.29
N SER A 148 1.95 -15.54 -25.59
CA SER A 148 1.39 -16.77 -26.14
C SER A 148 -0.04 -16.54 -26.65
N LEU A 149 -0.90 -15.93 -25.84
CA LEU A 149 -2.29 -15.64 -26.24
C LEU A 149 -2.38 -14.66 -27.41
N LEU A 150 -1.48 -13.68 -27.50
CA LEU A 150 -1.41 -12.78 -28.64
C LEU A 150 -0.94 -13.50 -29.93
N GLY A 151 -0.04 -14.47 -29.81
CA GLY A 151 0.50 -15.21 -30.95
C GLY A 151 -0.41 -16.33 -31.46
N TYR A 152 -1.08 -17.05 -30.55
CA TYR A 152 -1.92 -18.21 -30.87
C TYR A 152 -3.43 -17.88 -30.90
N GLY A 153 -3.82 -16.68 -30.49
CA GLY A 153 -5.23 -16.28 -30.36
C GLY A 153 -5.89 -16.77 -29.08
N LEU A 154 -7.11 -16.28 -28.83
CA LEU A 154 -7.94 -16.74 -27.72
C LEU A 154 -8.52 -18.13 -28.03
N PRO A 155 -8.77 -18.98 -27.01
CA PRO A 155 -9.43 -20.26 -27.23
C PRO A 155 -10.81 -20.09 -27.86
N ILE A 156 -11.21 -21.03 -28.71
CA ILE A 156 -12.50 -20.99 -29.40
C ILE A 156 -13.64 -20.98 -28.37
N ALA A 157 -14.69 -20.18 -28.61
CA ALA A 157 -15.88 -20.14 -27.78
C ALA A 157 -16.52 -21.53 -27.68
N GLY A 158 -16.78 -22.01 -26.46
CA GLY A 158 -17.33 -23.35 -26.19
C GLY A 158 -16.29 -24.38 -25.70
N GLN A 159 -14.98 -24.11 -25.82
CA GLN A 159 -13.93 -24.97 -25.25
C GLN A 159 -13.60 -24.60 -23.80
N TRP A 160 -14.57 -24.77 -22.89
CA TRP A 160 -14.43 -24.32 -21.50
C TRP A 160 -13.22 -24.89 -20.77
N SER A 161 -12.80 -26.13 -21.06
CA SER A 161 -11.60 -26.73 -20.48
C SER A 161 -10.32 -25.95 -20.85
N THR A 162 -10.20 -25.50 -22.09
CA THR A 162 -9.07 -24.69 -22.57
C THR A 162 -9.10 -23.27 -21.99
N TRP A 163 -10.28 -22.68 -21.87
CA TRP A 163 -10.47 -21.39 -21.20
C TRP A 163 -10.05 -21.46 -19.72
N LEU A 164 -10.46 -22.51 -19.01
CA LEU A 164 -10.06 -22.76 -17.62
C LEU A 164 -8.57 -23.10 -17.48
N GLY A 165 -7.96 -23.73 -18.48
CA GLY A 165 -6.54 -24.10 -18.47
C GLY A 165 -5.56 -22.97 -18.80
N VAL A 166 -6.01 -21.92 -19.50
CA VAL A 166 -5.12 -20.85 -20.02
C VAL A 166 -5.50 -19.47 -19.52
N VAL A 167 -6.78 -19.09 -19.62
CA VAL A 167 -7.23 -17.72 -19.30
C VAL A 167 -7.44 -17.54 -17.80
N LEU A 168 -8.01 -18.53 -17.13
CA LEU A 168 -8.25 -18.47 -15.69
C LEU A 168 -6.94 -18.38 -14.87
N PRO A 169 -5.87 -19.15 -15.16
CA PRO A 169 -4.59 -19.01 -14.47
C PRO A 169 -3.93 -17.65 -14.69
N LEU A 170 -4.08 -17.07 -15.89
CA LEU A 170 -3.60 -15.72 -16.17
C LEU A 170 -4.37 -14.68 -15.34
N ALA A 171 -5.69 -14.81 -15.25
CA ALA A 171 -6.52 -13.92 -14.42
C ALA A 171 -6.14 -14.02 -12.93
N TYR A 172 -5.88 -15.22 -12.41
CA TYR A 172 -5.41 -15.39 -11.03
C TYR A 172 -4.05 -14.74 -10.80
N ARG A 173 -3.09 -14.92 -11.71
CA ARG A 173 -1.76 -14.27 -11.62
C ARG A 173 -1.88 -12.75 -11.65
N ILE A 174 -2.79 -12.19 -12.44
CA ILE A 174 -3.04 -10.74 -12.44
C ILE A 174 -3.65 -10.30 -11.11
N LEU A 175 -4.62 -11.05 -10.59
CA LEU A 175 -5.28 -10.76 -9.31
C LEU A 175 -4.29 -10.72 -8.14
N THR A 176 -3.30 -11.62 -8.11
CA THR A 176 -2.29 -11.64 -7.04
C THR A 176 -1.38 -10.41 -7.10
N VAL A 177 -1.00 -9.96 -8.30
CA VAL A 177 -0.25 -8.70 -8.50
C VAL A 177 -1.07 -7.48 -8.07
N VAL A 178 -2.37 -7.45 -8.40
CA VAL A 178 -3.28 -6.40 -7.94
C VAL A 178 -3.43 -6.43 -6.42
N GLY A 179 -3.51 -7.61 -5.82
CA GLY A 179 -3.51 -7.81 -4.36
C GLY A 179 -2.26 -7.25 -3.70
N PHE A 180 -1.08 -7.55 -4.25
CA PHE A 180 0.19 -6.99 -3.80
C PHE A 180 0.20 -5.46 -3.88
N ALA A 181 -0.25 -4.90 -5.00
CA ALA A 181 -0.34 -3.46 -5.18
C ALA A 181 -1.29 -2.81 -4.18
N ALA A 182 -2.45 -3.43 -3.90
CA ALA A 182 -3.41 -2.95 -2.91
C ALA A 182 -2.82 -2.98 -1.49
N LEU A 183 -2.12 -4.05 -1.12
CA LEU A 183 -1.42 -4.16 0.17
C LEU A 183 -0.36 -3.06 0.30
N PHE A 184 0.52 -2.94 -0.68
CA PHE A 184 1.58 -1.93 -0.70
C PHE A 184 1.02 -0.51 -0.61
N LEU A 185 -0.04 -0.23 -1.37
CA LEU A 185 -0.69 1.08 -1.41
C LEU A 185 -1.39 1.42 -0.09
N SER A 186 -2.10 0.45 0.50
CA SER A 186 -2.76 0.64 1.80
C SER A 186 -1.77 0.99 2.90
N LEU A 187 -0.61 0.32 2.92
CA LEU A 187 0.48 0.60 3.84
C LEU A 187 0.97 2.04 3.69
N LEU A 188 1.21 2.48 2.46
CA LEU A 188 1.66 3.84 2.17
C LEU A 188 0.63 4.89 2.59
N TYR A 189 -0.66 4.67 2.28
CA TYR A 189 -1.72 5.60 2.69
C TYR A 189 -1.85 5.72 4.20
N LEU A 190 -1.66 4.62 4.94
CA LEU A 190 -1.69 4.62 6.40
C LEU A 190 -0.47 5.33 7.01
N VAL A 191 0.73 5.06 6.48
CA VAL A 191 1.97 5.71 6.95
C VAL A 191 1.95 7.22 6.68
N PHE A 192 1.43 7.64 5.52
CA PHE A 192 1.37 9.05 5.11
C PHE A 192 -0.02 9.70 5.32
N ALA A 193 -0.89 9.10 6.15
CA ALA A 193 -2.25 9.57 6.39
C ALA A 193 -2.33 11.02 6.91
N TYR A 194 -1.27 11.46 7.60
CA TYR A 194 -1.09 12.76 8.24
C TYR A 194 -1.07 13.96 7.29
N LEU A 195 -0.94 13.73 5.97
CA LEU A 195 -0.99 14.77 4.93
C LEU A 195 -2.38 15.41 4.76
N THR A 196 -3.42 14.84 5.39
CA THR A 196 -4.77 15.41 5.42
C THR A 196 -5.28 15.40 6.84
N GLU A 197 -5.72 16.55 7.34
CA GLU A 197 -6.37 16.64 8.63
C GLU A 197 -7.80 16.11 8.52
N ARG A 198 -8.17 15.26 9.47
CA ARG A 198 -9.51 14.67 9.58
C ARG A 198 -10.00 14.78 11.02
N ASN A 199 -11.31 14.93 11.16
CA ASN A 199 -11.99 14.71 12.44
C ASN A 199 -11.86 13.25 12.87
N PHE A 200 -12.17 12.98 14.15
CA PHE A 200 -12.20 11.62 14.73
C PHE A 200 -12.85 10.58 13.81
N ASP A 201 -14.10 10.83 13.39
CA ASP A 201 -14.85 9.91 12.52
C ASP A 201 -14.18 9.74 11.16
N GLY A 202 -13.60 10.82 10.61
CA GLY A 202 -12.84 10.76 9.37
C GLY A 202 -11.53 9.96 9.49
N ALA A 203 -10.82 10.08 10.61
CA ALA A 203 -9.60 9.32 10.89
C ALA A 203 -9.91 7.83 11.07
N ALA A 204 -10.94 7.50 11.85
CA ALA A 204 -11.38 6.12 12.07
C ALA A 204 -11.83 5.44 10.77
N ARG A 205 -12.70 6.10 9.98
CA ARG A 205 -13.17 5.57 8.68
C ARG A 205 -12.03 5.40 7.69
N PHE A 206 -11.09 6.34 7.64
CA PHE A 206 -9.91 6.25 6.78
C PHE A 206 -9.05 5.04 7.16
N SER A 207 -8.70 4.90 8.44
CA SER A 207 -7.92 3.74 8.92
C SER A 207 -8.63 2.43 8.63
N LEU A 208 -9.93 2.34 8.91
CA LEU A 208 -10.73 1.13 8.67
C LEU A 208 -10.80 0.77 7.18
N HIS A 209 -11.01 1.75 6.30
CA HIS A 209 -11.03 1.53 4.86
C HIS A 209 -9.70 0.94 4.36
N TYR A 210 -8.57 1.53 4.75
CA TYR A 210 -7.26 1.05 4.31
C TYR A 210 -6.83 -0.25 5.02
N LEU A 211 -7.31 -0.52 6.23
CA LEU A 211 -7.13 -1.81 6.89
C LEU A 211 -7.87 -2.93 6.15
N ILE A 212 -9.12 -2.70 5.74
CA ILE A 212 -9.87 -3.67 4.94
C ILE A 212 -9.14 -3.91 3.62
N MET A 213 -8.72 -2.84 2.94
CA MET A 213 -7.95 -2.96 1.69
C MET A 213 -6.62 -3.69 1.88
N SER A 214 -5.91 -3.46 3.00
CA SER A 214 -4.68 -4.18 3.36
C SER A 214 -4.94 -5.67 3.57
N THR A 215 -6.04 -6.01 4.26
CA THR A 215 -6.43 -7.39 4.51
C THR A 215 -6.82 -8.13 3.22
N VAL A 216 -7.64 -7.50 2.38
CA VAL A 216 -8.00 -8.06 1.06
C VAL A 216 -6.78 -8.18 0.17
N GLY A 217 -5.90 -7.17 0.18
CA GLY A 217 -4.64 -7.17 -0.55
C GLY A 217 -3.71 -8.30 -0.11
N PHE A 218 -3.58 -8.53 1.20
CA PHE A 218 -2.84 -9.65 1.78
C PHE A 218 -3.39 -11.00 1.30
N LEU A 219 -4.70 -11.22 1.44
CA LEU A 219 -5.34 -12.47 1.00
C LEU A 219 -5.21 -12.69 -0.51
N ALA A 220 -5.30 -11.64 -1.32
CA ALA A 220 -5.11 -11.73 -2.77
C ALA A 220 -3.65 -11.97 -3.16
N ALA A 221 -2.70 -11.28 -2.52
CA ALA A 221 -1.27 -11.40 -2.81
C ALA A 221 -0.70 -12.77 -2.44
N CYS A 222 -1.21 -13.37 -1.36
CA CYS A 222 -0.76 -14.66 -0.84
C CYS A 222 -1.65 -15.83 -1.31
N ASP A 223 -2.30 -15.74 -2.48
CA ASP A 223 -3.14 -16.81 -3.04
C ASP A 223 -4.31 -17.29 -2.13
N GLY A 224 -4.63 -16.57 -1.06
CA GLY A 224 -5.70 -16.91 -0.12
C GLY A 224 -7.08 -16.92 -0.78
N LEU A 225 -7.34 -16.02 -1.73
CA LEU A 225 -8.59 -16.03 -2.51
C LEU A 225 -8.72 -17.29 -3.37
N THR A 226 -7.61 -17.74 -3.98
CA THR A 226 -7.56 -18.96 -4.79
C THR A 226 -7.73 -20.19 -3.91
N ALA A 227 -7.07 -20.24 -2.75
CA ALA A 227 -7.22 -21.31 -1.77
C ALA A 227 -8.66 -21.43 -1.25
N LEU A 228 -9.37 -20.30 -1.09
CA LEU A 228 -10.79 -20.28 -0.70
C LEU A 228 -11.69 -20.83 -1.79
N MET A 229 -11.41 -20.55 -3.07
CA MET A 229 -12.15 -21.11 -4.20
C MET A 229 -11.95 -22.62 -4.35
N VAL A 230 -10.73 -23.12 -4.12
CA VAL A 230 -10.39 -24.56 -4.22
C VAL A 230 -10.68 -25.32 -2.92
N ARG A 231 -11.17 -24.63 -1.88
CA ARG A 231 -11.46 -25.18 -0.54
C ARG A 231 -10.23 -25.80 0.14
N ASP A 232 -9.04 -25.24 -0.11
CA ASP A 232 -7.81 -25.63 0.60
C ASP A 232 -7.76 -24.93 1.97
N PHE A 233 -8.56 -25.47 2.90
CA PHE A 233 -8.65 -24.94 4.27
C PHE A 233 -7.35 -25.12 5.06
N ALA A 234 -6.49 -26.06 4.69
CA ALA A 234 -5.19 -26.25 5.33
C ALA A 234 -4.23 -25.12 4.97
N TYR A 235 -4.20 -24.70 3.70
CA TYR A 235 -3.46 -23.52 3.28
C TYR A 235 -4.00 -22.24 3.94
N LEU A 236 -5.32 -22.05 3.93
CA LEU A 236 -5.96 -20.92 4.61
C LEU A 236 -5.65 -20.89 6.11
N GLY A 237 -5.70 -22.03 6.78
CA GLY A 237 -5.35 -22.15 8.20
C GLY A 237 -3.90 -21.74 8.48
N ARG A 238 -2.95 -22.13 7.62
CA ARG A 238 -1.55 -21.68 7.71
C ARG A 238 -1.42 -20.18 7.43
N LEU A 239 -2.07 -19.67 6.39
CA LEU A 239 -2.03 -18.26 6.01
C LEU A 239 -2.59 -17.37 7.14
N ILE A 240 -3.74 -17.73 7.70
CA ILE A 240 -4.34 -17.03 8.83
C ILE A 240 -3.48 -17.20 10.09
N GLY A 241 -2.93 -18.39 10.34
CA GLY A 241 -2.01 -18.64 11.45
C GLY A 241 -0.75 -17.77 11.40
N THR A 242 -0.19 -17.51 10.20
CA THR A 242 0.93 -16.57 10.05
C THR A 242 0.53 -15.10 10.22
N ALA A 243 -0.75 -14.79 10.04
CA ALA A 243 -1.30 -13.46 10.29
C ALA A 243 -1.78 -13.28 11.74
N TRP A 244 -1.86 -14.34 12.54
CA TRP A 244 -2.31 -14.32 13.93
C TRP A 244 -1.11 -14.21 14.87
N PRO A 245 -0.96 -13.13 15.64
CA PRO A 245 0.22 -12.91 16.49
C PRO A 245 0.20 -13.67 17.83
N PHE A 246 -0.71 -14.64 18.03
CA PHE A 246 -0.91 -15.36 19.30
C PHE A 246 -0.87 -16.88 19.14
#